data_AF-A0A432YXU9-F1
#
_entry.id   AF-A0A432YXU9-F1
#
_cell.length_a   1.000
_cell.length_b   1.000
_cell.length_c   1.000
_cell.angle_alpha   90.00
_cell.angle_beta   90.00
_cell.angle_gamma   90.00
#
_symmetry.space_group_name_H-M   'P 1'
#
loop_
_entity.id
_entity.type
_entity.pdbx_description
1 polymer ?
#
loop_
_entity_poly.entity_id
_entity_poly.type
_entity_poly.pdbx_seq_one_letter_code
_entity_poly.pdbx_strand_id
1 'polypeptide(L)'
;MNAQWTSQQMQALAAMNIPLWEKAPEPKGQYFYKLGSYHLVGETQLPVELPQWFKDFCLCVGERPVAVKITELSDNCLNYDTWFDNLPTPEFKKELWQRLSHA
;
A
#
# COMPACT_ATOMS: atom_id res chain seq x y z
N MET A 1 2.50 6.01 21.60
CA MET A 1 2.61 6.13 23.07
C MET A 1 3.15 4.82 23.60
N ASN A 2 4.39 4.79 24.10
CA ASN A 2 4.94 3.60 24.75
C ASN A 2 4.32 3.53 26.16
N ALA A 3 3.49 2.52 26.41
CA ALA A 3 2.98 2.25 27.74
C ALA A 3 4.17 1.85 28.64
N GLN A 4 4.47 2.65 29.67
CA GLN A 4 5.46 2.30 30.68
C GLN A 4 4.81 1.34 31.68
N TRP A 5 4.93 0.04 31.41
CA TRP A 5 4.42 -1.00 32.30
C TRP A 5 5.30 -1.11 33.54
N THR A 6 4.67 -1.24 34.71
CA THR A 6 5.39 -1.49 35.96
C THR A 6 5.79 -2.96 36.07
N SER A 7 6.84 -3.27 36.83
CA SER A 7 7.37 -4.63 36.97
C SER A 7 6.33 -5.65 37.46
N GLN A 8 5.36 -5.22 38.28
CA GLN A 8 4.25 -6.07 38.73
C GLN A 8 3.27 -6.43 37.60
N GLN A 9 3.01 -5.50 36.67
CA GLN A 9 2.11 -5.75 35.55
C GLN A 9 2.72 -6.77 34.58
N MET A 10 4.03 -6.66 34.33
CA MET A 10 4.75 -7.65 33.51
C MET A 10 4.73 -9.06 34.14
N GLN A 11 4.91 -9.16 35.45
CA GLN A 11 4.83 -10.45 36.16
C GLN A 11 3.41 -11.06 36.09
N ALA A 12 2.37 -10.24 36.22
CA ALA A 12 0.98 -10.71 36.11
C ALA A 12 0.66 -11.18 34.69
N LEU A 13 1.10 -10.46 33.65
CA LEU A 13 0.92 -10.85 32.25
C LEU A 13 1.65 -12.16 31.93
N ALA A 14 2.88 -12.33 32.43
CA ALA A 14 3.65 -13.56 32.29
C ALA A 14 2.98 -14.75 33.01
N ALA A 15 2.45 -14.53 34.22
CA ALA A 15 1.71 -15.55 34.97
C ALA A 15 0.41 -15.99 34.26
N MET A 16 -0.19 -15.10 33.47
CA MET A 16 -1.41 -15.39 32.70
C MET A 16 -1.13 -15.93 31.28
N ASN A 17 0.13 -16.18 30.90
CA ASN A 17 0.52 -16.57 29.53
C ASN A 17 0.00 -15.59 28.46
N ILE A 18 -0.14 -14.30 28.79
CA ILE A 18 -0.59 -13.29 27.82
C ILE A 18 0.65 -12.76 27.09
N PRO A 19 0.82 -13.05 25.79
CA PRO A 19 1.93 -12.49 25.04
C PRO A 19 1.77 -10.98 24.94
N LEU A 20 2.84 -10.25 25.26
CA LEU A 20 2.90 -8.80 25.03
C LEU A 20 2.86 -8.54 23.52
N TRP A 21 1.90 -7.73 23.09
CA TRP A 21 1.78 -7.34 21.70
C TRP A 21 2.83 -6.29 21.39
N GLU A 22 3.96 -6.71 20.83
CA GLU A 22 4.97 -5.81 20.29
C GLU A 22 4.52 -5.30 18.92
N LYS A 23 4.61 -3.99 18.69
CA LYS A 23 4.37 -3.43 17.36
C LYS A 23 5.37 -4.09 16.42
N ALA A 24 4.88 -4.90 15.47
CA ALA A 24 5.73 -5.51 14.45
C ALA A 24 6.58 -4.40 13.79
N PRO A 25 7.88 -4.66 13.55
CA PRO A 25 8.72 -3.69 12.85
C PRO A 25 8.04 -3.29 11.55
N GLU A 26 7.97 -1.99 11.27
CA GLU A 26 7.42 -1.50 10.02
C GLU A 26 8.20 -2.18 8.89
N PRO A 27 7.52 -2.93 8.00
CA PRO A 27 8.20 -3.59 6.92
C PRO A 27 8.85 -2.50 6.06
N LYS A 28 10.19 -2.43 6.09
CA LYS A 28 11.01 -1.67 5.14
C LYS A 28 10.97 -2.37 3.78
N GLY A 29 9.78 -2.41 3.18
CA GLY A 29 9.52 -3.18 1.97
C GLY A 29 8.64 -2.40 1.03
N GLN A 30 8.84 -2.62 -0.26
CA GLN A 30 7.92 -2.17 -1.29
C GLN A 30 6.56 -2.84 -1.10
N TYR A 31 5.50 -2.05 -1.25
CA TYR A 31 4.13 -2.53 -1.32
C TYR A 31 3.77 -2.76 -2.77
N PHE A 32 3.13 -3.90 -3.00
CA PHE A 32 2.71 -4.31 -4.32
C PHE A 32 1.20 -4.50 -4.36
N TYR A 33 0.57 -3.94 -5.39
CA TYR A 33 -0.85 -4.11 -5.64
C TYR A 33 -1.07 -4.55 -7.07
N LYS A 34 -2.05 -5.42 -7.31
CA LYS A 34 -2.50 -5.79 -8.65
C LYS A 34 -3.74 -4.99 -8.99
N LEU A 35 -3.74 -4.37 -10.16
CA LEU A 35 -4.86 -3.65 -10.73
C LEU A 35 -5.10 -4.17 -12.15
N GLY A 36 -5.93 -5.20 -12.26
CA GLY A 36 -6.11 -5.97 -13.49
C GLY A 36 -4.81 -6.56 -14.02
N SER A 37 -4.43 -6.19 -15.24
CA SER A 37 -3.19 -6.63 -15.89
C SER A 37 -1.94 -5.88 -15.40
N TYR A 38 -2.10 -4.85 -14.57
CA TYR A 38 -1.01 -3.98 -14.13
C TYR A 38 -0.62 -4.28 -12.67
N HIS A 39 0.64 -4.05 -12.38
CA HIS A 39 1.15 -4.09 -11.02
C HIS A 39 1.52 -2.67 -10.57
N LEU A 40 1.02 -2.26 -9.42
CA LEU A 40 1.37 -1.01 -8.76
C LEU A 40 2.45 -1.31 -7.72
N VAL A 41 3.53 -0.54 -7.72
CA VAL A 41 4.61 -0.63 -6.74
C VAL A 41 4.85 0.72 -6.08
N GLY A 42 5.07 0.71 -4.77
CA GLY A 42 5.43 1.92 -4.03
C GLY A 42 6.10 1.60 -2.71
N GLU A 43 6.79 2.56 -2.14
CA GLU A 43 7.42 2.51 -0.83
C GLU A 43 6.42 2.73 0.31
N THR A 44 5.25 3.30 0.00
CA THR A 44 4.18 3.58 0.96
C THR A 44 2.94 2.73 0.71
N GLN A 45 2.17 2.42 1.76
CA GLN A 45 0.88 1.74 1.58
C GLN A 45 -0.10 2.64 0.84
N LEU A 46 -0.96 2.05 -0.01
CA LEU A 46 -2.07 2.78 -0.59
C LEU A 46 -2.97 3.32 0.54
N PRO A 47 -3.34 4.61 0.49
CA PRO A 47 -4.22 5.17 1.51
C PRO A 47 -5.59 4.49 1.47
N VAL A 48 -6.20 4.33 2.65
CA VAL A 48 -7.56 3.77 2.79
C VAL A 48 -8.56 4.61 2.00
N GLU A 49 -8.41 5.93 2.06
CA GLU A 49 -9.17 6.88 1.25
C GLU A 49 -8.38 7.25 0.00
N LEU A 50 -8.64 6.54 -1.09
CA LEU A 50 -8.08 6.87 -2.40
C LEU A 50 -8.68 8.19 -2.93
N PRO A 51 -7.87 9.05 -3.57
CA PRO A 51 -8.37 10.28 -4.18
C PRO A 51 -9.36 9.97 -5.31
N GLN A 52 -10.30 10.88 -5.55
CA GLN A 52 -11.40 10.67 -6.49
C GLN A 52 -10.92 10.25 -7.88
N TRP A 53 -9.89 10.91 -8.40
CA TRP A 53 -9.36 10.59 -9.73
C TRP A 53 -8.85 9.15 -9.84
N PHE A 54 -8.29 8.61 -8.75
CA PHE A 54 -7.77 7.24 -8.72
C PHE A 54 -8.92 6.24 -8.57
N LYS A 55 -9.99 6.61 -7.85
CA LYS A 55 -11.24 5.83 -7.83
C LYS A 55 -11.84 5.76 -9.23
N ASP A 56 -11.94 6.89 -9.93
CA ASP A 56 -12.41 6.95 -11.32
C ASP A 56 -11.51 6.10 -12.24
N PHE A 57 -10.20 6.14 -12.01
CA PHE A 57 -9.24 5.30 -12.70
C PHE A 57 -9.51 3.79 -12.49
N CYS A 58 -9.67 3.35 -11.24
CA CYS A 58 -10.04 1.97 -10.92
C CYS A 58 -11.37 1.57 -11.56
N LEU A 59 -12.35 2.48 -11.62
CA LEU A 59 -13.62 2.23 -12.30
C LEU A 59 -13.43 2.01 -13.80
N CYS A 60 -12.58 2.81 -14.46
CA CYS A 60 -12.31 2.64 -15.89
C CYS A 60 -11.54 1.35 -16.21
N VAL A 61 -10.64 0.92 -15.31
CA VAL A 61 -9.95 -0.38 -15.43
C VAL A 61 -10.88 -1.55 -15.06
N GLY A 62 -11.96 -1.28 -14.31
CA GLY A 62 -12.96 -2.27 -13.89
C GLY A 62 -12.54 -3.10 -12.67
N GLU A 63 -11.37 -2.86 -12.10
CA GLU A 63 -10.81 -3.60 -10.97
C GLU A 63 -10.30 -2.67 -9.88
N ARG A 64 -10.30 -3.15 -8.62
CA ARG A 64 -9.74 -2.43 -7.47
C ARG A 64 -8.32 -2.93 -7.20
N PRO A 65 -7.41 -2.09 -6.68
CA PRO A 65 -6.07 -2.53 -6.34
C PRO A 65 -6.14 -3.56 -5.21
N VAL A 66 -5.59 -4.75 -5.45
CA VAL A 66 -5.51 -5.83 -4.47
C VAL A 66 -4.06 -5.98 -4.03
N ALA A 67 -3.81 -5.92 -2.73
CA ALA A 67 -2.47 -6.14 -2.18
C ALA A 67 -2.00 -7.57 -2.51
N VAL A 68 -0.83 -7.67 -3.13
CA VAL A 68 -0.23 -8.95 -3.55
C VAL A 68 1.19 -9.06 -3.03
N LYS A 69 1.64 -10.29 -2.78
CA LYS A 69 3.06 -10.57 -2.56
C LYS A 69 3.66 -10.93 -3.91
N ILE A 70 4.39 -10.00 -4.51
CA ILE A 70 5.05 -10.22 -5.80
C ILE A 70 6.45 -10.76 -5.54
N THR A 71 6.82 -11.83 -6.23
CA THR A 71 8.18 -12.40 -6.23
C THR A 71 8.98 -11.95 -7.46
N GLU A 72 8.30 -11.58 -8.56
CA GLU A 72 8.92 -11.13 -9.81
C GLU A 72 8.15 -9.92 -10.38
N LEU A 73 8.85 -8.81 -10.61
CA LEU A 73 8.27 -7.62 -11.24
C LEU A 73 7.98 -7.93 -12.71
N SER A 74 6.72 -7.86 -13.13
CA SER A 74 6.35 -7.88 -14.54
C SER A 74 6.80 -6.59 -15.24
N ASP A 75 7.02 -6.61 -16.55
CA ASP A 75 7.29 -5.40 -17.35
C ASP A 75 6.22 -4.30 -17.18
N ASN A 76 4.97 -4.66 -16.84
CA ASN A 76 3.85 -3.74 -16.63
C ASN A 76 3.72 -3.23 -15.19
N CYS A 77 4.84 -2.82 -14.59
CA CYS A 77 4.87 -2.21 -13.27
C CYS A 77 4.75 -0.66 -13.34
N LEU A 78 3.84 -0.11 -12.54
CA LEU A 78 3.61 1.32 -12.38
C LEU A 78 4.03 1.74 -10.97
N ASN A 79 5.01 2.64 -10.88
CA ASN A 79 5.36 3.25 -9.61
C ASN A 79 4.31 4.31 -9.25
N TYR A 80 3.73 4.22 -8.05
CA TYR A 80 2.70 5.15 -7.58
C TYR A 80 3.14 6.10 -6.46
N ASP A 81 4.41 6.10 -6.05
CA ASP A 81 4.89 6.87 -4.89
C ASP A 81 4.51 8.34 -4.97
N THR A 82 4.56 8.91 -6.17
CA THR A 82 4.30 10.33 -6.42
C THR A 82 2.84 10.65 -6.79
N TRP A 83 1.98 9.63 -6.92
CA TRP A 83 0.61 9.82 -7.42
C TRP A 83 -0.30 10.54 -6.43
N PHE A 84 0.06 10.49 -5.15
CA PHE A 84 -0.75 11.00 -4.05
C PHE A 84 -0.18 12.29 -3.42
N ASP A 85 1.04 12.68 -3.77
CA ASP A 85 1.68 13.89 -3.23
C ASP A 85 1.07 15.17 -3.78
N ASN A 86 0.63 15.16 -5.04
CA ASN A 86 0.10 16.32 -5.74
C ASN A 86 -1.14 15.95 -6.56
N LEU A 87 -1.96 16.95 -6.87
CA LEU A 87 -3.03 16.78 -7.84
C LEU A 87 -2.44 16.33 -9.19
N PRO A 88 -2.93 15.23 -9.79
CA PRO A 88 -2.39 14.72 -11.04
C PRO A 88 -2.62 15.74 -12.15
N THR A 89 -1.54 16.11 -12.85
CA THR A 89 -1.62 17.00 -14.01
C THR A 89 -2.31 16.31 -15.19
N PRO A 90 -2.90 17.07 -16.12
CA PRO A 90 -3.49 16.49 -17.34
C PRO A 90 -2.48 15.68 -18.16
N GLU A 91 -1.21 16.10 -18.20
CA GLU A 91 -0.13 15.38 -18.88
C GLU A 91 0.13 14.03 -18.24
N PHE A 92 0.18 13.97 -16.90
CA PHE A 92 0.35 12.73 -16.16
C PHE A 92 -0.77 11.73 -16.45
N LYS A 93 -2.03 12.19 -16.43
CA LYS A 93 -3.18 11.32 -16.77
C LYS A 93 -3.08 10.80 -18.20
N LYS A 94 -2.67 11.64 -19.14
CA LYS A 94 -2.52 11.24 -20.55
C LYS A 94 -1.42 10.20 -20.72
N GLU A 95 -0.28 10.38 -20.07
CA GLU A 95 0.82 9.41 -20.11
C GLU A 95 0.41 8.08 -19.47
N LEU A 96 -0.25 8.13 -18.31
CA LEU A 96 -0.81 6.94 -17.66
C LEU A 96 -1.76 6.20 -18.60
N TRP A 97 -2.70 6.91 -19.23
CA TRP A 97 -3.62 6.34 -20.21
C TRP A 97 -2.92 5.72 -21.41
N GLN A 98 -1.87 6.36 -21.93
CA GLN A 98 -1.08 5.81 -23.03
C GLN A 98 -0.41 4.49 -22.63
N ARG A 99 0.21 4.43 -21.45
CA ARG A 99 0.84 3.20 -20.93
C ARG A 99 -0.15 2.06 -20.77
N LEU A 100 -1.41 2.36 -20.44
CA LEU A 100 -2.45 1.35 -20.31
C LEU A 100 -2.94 0.86 -21.68
N SER A 101 -3.13 1.77 -22.64
CA SER A 101 -3.63 1.42 -23.98
C SER A 101 -2.66 0.61 -24.84
N HIS A 102 -1.35 0.64 -24.51
CA HIS A 102 -0.29 -0.03 -25.26
C HIS A 102 0.13 -1.40 -24.68
N ALA A 103 -0.54 -1.87 -23.63
CA ALA A 103 -0.25 -3.15 -22.97
C ALA A 103 -1.18 -4.29 -23.43
#